data_AF-A0A382B5R5-F1
#
_entry.id   AF-A0A382B5R5-F1
#
_cell.length_a   1.000
_cell.length_b   1.000
_cell.length_c   1.000
_cell.angle_alpha   90.00
_cell.angle_beta   90.00
_cell.angle_gamma   90.00
#
_symmetry.space_group_name_H-M   'P 1'
#
loop_
_entity.id
_entity.type
_entity.pdbx_description
1 polymer ?
#
loop_
_entity_poly.entity_id
_entity_poly.type
_entity_poly.pdbx_seq_one_letter_code
_entity_poly.pdbx_strand_id
1 'polypeptide(L)'
;VSDIRFIIIGAGLIFAGIIVLSVFGSEFDEITLQAEFSDCYEYHEDAPPTRINCEIAFYDKMIFFSFVILLVTCGIVAMIKGIRGTWDQDVKPEDAVGPGSSFDARDGPEDSDKND
;
A
#
# COMPACT_ATOMS: atom_id res chain seq x y z
N VAL A 1 -6.86 16.28 -4.35
CA VAL A 1 -6.14 16.23 -5.65
C VAL A 1 -5.20 15.04 -5.56
N SER A 2 -5.18 14.12 -6.53
CA SER A 2 -4.45 12.83 -6.43
C SER A 2 -3.48 12.61 -7.61
N ASP A 3 -2.45 11.77 -7.43
CA ASP A 3 -1.58 11.23 -8.48
C ASP A 3 -1.72 9.71 -8.49
N ILE A 4 -2.50 9.20 -9.45
CA ILE A 4 -2.92 7.80 -9.54
C ILE A 4 -1.73 6.83 -9.70
N ARG A 5 -0.60 7.30 -10.25
CA ARG A 5 0.58 6.47 -10.50
C ARG A 5 1.18 5.96 -9.20
N PHE A 6 1.32 6.85 -8.21
CA PHE A 6 1.81 6.48 -6.89
C PHE A 6 0.82 5.61 -6.12
N ILE A 7 -0.48 5.74 -6.38
CA ILE A 7 -1.51 4.87 -5.80
C ILE A 7 -1.41 3.44 -6.35
N ILE A 8 -1.28 3.27 -7.66
CA ILE A 8 -1.13 1.94 -8.27
C ILE A 8 0.13 1.25 -7.77
N ILE A 9 1.25 1.97 -7.70
CA ILE A 9 2.51 1.45 -7.15
C ILE A 9 2.33 1.10 -5.67
N GLY A 10 1.73 1.99 -4.87
CA GLY A 10 1.50 1.76 -3.45
C GLY A 10 0.62 0.55 -3.17
N ALA A 11 -0.49 0.42 -3.90
CA ALA A 11 -1.39 -0.73 -3.81
C ALA A 11 -0.69 -2.04 -4.20
N GLY A 12 0.10 -2.03 -5.29
CA GLY A 12 0.88 -3.19 -5.72
C GLY A 12 1.90 -3.64 -4.67
N LEU A 13 2.62 -2.71 -4.06
CA LEU A 13 3.62 -3.00 -3.02
C LEU A 13 2.99 -3.59 -1.74
N ILE A 14 1.86 -3.02 -1.30
CA ILE A 14 1.13 -3.53 -0.14
C ILE A 14 0.59 -4.94 -0.42
N PHE A 15 -0.02 -5.14 -1.59
CA PHE A 15 -0.60 -6.42 -1.96
C PHE A 15 0.47 -7.52 -2.10
N ALA A 16 1.63 -7.19 -2.69
CA ALA A 16 2.77 -8.09 -2.74
C ALA A 16 3.26 -8.48 -1.34
N GLY A 17 3.39 -7.50 -0.43
CA GLY A 17 3.75 -7.77 0.97
C GLY A 17 2.75 -8.70 1.67
N ILE A 18 1.45 -8.50 1.45
CA ILE A 18 0.40 -9.35 2.05
C ILE A 18 0.44 -10.77 1.46
N ILE A 19 0.61 -10.94 0.14
CA ILE A 19 0.71 -12.27 -0.47
C ILE A 19 1.90 -13.03 0.10
N VAL A 20 3.05 -12.37 0.20
CA VAL A 20 4.27 -12.96 0.76
C VAL A 20 4.05 -13.39 2.21
N LEU A 21 3.40 -12.54 3.03
CA LEU A 21 3.00 -12.93 4.38
C LEU A 21 1.98 -14.06 4.42
N SER A 22 1.09 -14.15 3.44
CA SER A 22 0.05 -15.19 3.42
C SER A 22 0.62 -16.57 3.08
N VAL A 23 1.57 -16.63 2.14
CA VAL A 23 2.18 -17.89 1.70
C VAL A 23 3.19 -18.41 2.71
N PHE A 24 4.02 -17.53 3.26
CA PHE A 24 5.07 -17.91 4.19
C PHE A 24 4.66 -17.74 5.67
N GLY A 25 3.50 -17.13 5.93
CA GLY A 25 2.97 -16.79 7.26
C GLY A 25 2.89 -17.96 8.24
N SER A 26 2.60 -19.16 7.75
CA SER A 26 2.49 -20.36 8.58
C SER A 26 3.81 -20.75 9.24
N GLU A 27 4.95 -20.44 8.62
CA GLU A 27 6.27 -20.66 9.23
C GLU A 27 6.60 -19.63 10.32
N PHE A 28 5.84 -18.53 10.42
CA PHE A 28 6.05 -17.46 11.40
C PHE A 28 5.23 -17.66 12.67
N ASP A 29 4.04 -18.28 12.60
CA ASP A 29 3.24 -18.61 13.79
C ASP A 29 4.02 -19.53 14.75
N GLU A 30 4.82 -20.43 14.18
CA GLU A 30 5.71 -21.34 14.91
C GLU A 30 6.80 -20.59 15.72
N ILE A 31 7.21 -19.39 15.29
CA ILE A 31 8.25 -18.60 15.98
C ILE A 31 7.72 -18.02 17.30
N THR A 32 6.48 -17.58 17.32
CA THR A 32 5.80 -17.11 18.54
C THR A 32 5.61 -18.23 19.57
N LEU A 33 5.46 -19.48 19.12
CA LEU A 33 5.41 -20.65 19.99
C LEU A 33 6.81 -21.13 20.44
N GLN A 34 7.84 -20.97 19.61
CA GLN A 34 9.20 -21.43 19.90
C GLN A 34 10.02 -20.48 20.80
N ALA A 35 9.57 -19.25 21.04
CA ALA A 35 10.18 -18.37 22.06
C ALA A 35 10.11 -18.96 23.50
N GLU A 36 9.29 -19.99 23.72
CA GLU A 36 9.16 -20.72 25.00
C GLU A 36 10.23 -21.82 25.16
N PHE A 37 10.83 -22.33 24.08
CA PHE A 37 11.71 -23.50 24.12
C PHE A 37 13.16 -23.11 23.83
N SER A 38 13.98 -23.13 24.89
CA SER A 38 15.40 -22.77 24.93
C SER A 38 16.35 -23.57 23.99
N ASP A 39 15.85 -24.50 23.16
CA ASP A 39 16.63 -25.37 22.27
C ASP A 39 15.94 -25.53 20.89
N CYS A 40 16.57 -25.05 19.80
CA CYS A 40 16.03 -25.18 18.43
C CYS A 40 16.49 -26.49 17.77
N TYR A 41 15.52 -27.19 17.17
CA TYR A 41 15.74 -28.41 16.40
C TYR A 41 15.18 -28.24 14.99
N GLU A 42 15.94 -28.64 13.99
CA GLU A 42 15.48 -28.76 12.61
C GLU A 42 14.91 -30.17 12.40
N TYR A 43 13.61 -30.25 12.15
CA TYR A 43 12.93 -31.51 11.88
C TYR A 43 12.87 -31.72 10.37
N HIS A 44 13.60 -32.71 9.88
CA HIS A 44 13.51 -33.16 8.50
C HIS A 44 12.64 -34.43 8.44
N GLU A 45 11.80 -34.56 7.41
CA GLU A 45 10.96 -35.75 7.19
C GLU A 45 11.77 -37.06 7.13
N ASP A 46 13.02 -36.97 6.66
CA ASP A 46 13.88 -38.12 6.35
C ASP A 46 15.06 -38.33 7.32
N ALA A 47 15.22 -37.48 8.35
CA ALA A 47 16.38 -37.53 9.23
C ALA A 47 16.04 -37.20 10.70
N PRO A 48 16.80 -37.75 11.66
CA PRO A 48 16.62 -37.42 13.08
C PRO A 48 16.87 -35.92 13.32
N PRO A 49 16.14 -35.30 14.26
CA PRO A 49 16.18 -33.86 14.47
C PRO A 49 17.58 -33.39 14.86
N THR A 50 18.08 -32.38 14.14
CA THR A 50 19.42 -31.82 14.34
C THR A 50 19.31 -30.56 15.19
N ARG A 51 20.21 -30.39 16.17
CA ARG A 51 20.29 -29.13 16.92
C ARG A 51 20.94 -28.06 16.04
N ILE A 52 20.22 -26.96 15.87
CA ILE A 52 20.66 -25.78 15.14
C ILE A 52 20.75 -24.58 16.08
N ASN A 53 21.66 -23.65 15.77
CA ASN A 53 21.73 -22.40 16.50
C ASN A 53 20.46 -21.58 16.20
N CYS A 54 19.62 -21.39 17.21
CA CYS A 54 18.41 -20.57 17.12
C CYS A 54 18.71 -19.21 16.49
N GLU A 55 19.82 -18.57 16.87
CA GLU A 55 20.19 -17.24 16.36
C GLU A 55 20.28 -17.20 14.83
N ILE A 56 20.89 -18.20 14.20
CA ILE A 56 21.07 -18.25 12.74
C ILE A 56 19.73 -18.49 12.04
N ALA A 57 18.93 -19.43 12.57
CA ALA A 57 17.61 -19.75 12.01
C ALA A 57 16.58 -18.62 12.20
N PHE A 58 16.73 -17.81 13.25
CA PHE A 58 15.92 -16.62 13.49
C PHE A 58 16.36 -15.43 12.63
N TYR A 59 17.66 -15.27 12.36
CA TYR A 59 18.18 -14.16 11.57
C TYR A 59 17.61 -14.14 10.14
N ASP A 60 17.55 -15.29 9.48
CA ASP A 60 17.03 -15.40 8.12
C ASP A 60 15.53 -15.02 8.06
N LYS A 61 14.76 -15.51 9.03
CA LYS A 61 13.33 -15.17 9.18
C LYS A 61 13.11 -13.70 9.54
N MET A 62 13.97 -13.09 10.36
CA MET A 62 13.93 -11.67 10.71
C MET A 62 14.27 -10.77 9.52
N ILE A 63 15.24 -11.15 8.68
CA ILE A 63 15.59 -10.42 7.46
C ILE A 63 14.41 -10.40 6.49
N PHE A 64 13.77 -11.55 6.29
CA PHE A 64 12.57 -11.64 5.46
C PHE A 64 11.44 -10.76 5.99
N PHE A 65 11.17 -10.80 7.30
CA PHE A 65 10.15 -9.96 7.91
C PHE A 65 10.47 -8.47 7.79
N SER A 66 11.74 -8.09 7.97
CA SER A 66 12.21 -6.72 7.74
C SER A 66 11.97 -6.28 6.30
N PHE A 67 12.17 -7.17 5.31
CA PHE A 67 11.92 -6.86 3.91
C PHE A 67 10.43 -6.63 3.63
N VAL A 68 9.55 -7.45 4.22
CA VAL A 68 8.10 -7.27 4.11
C VAL A 68 7.66 -5.94 4.74
N ILE A 69 8.13 -5.62 5.95
CA ILE A 69 7.83 -4.33 6.61
C ILE A 69 8.26 -3.17 5.71
N LEU A 70 9.45 -3.26 5.10
CA LEU A 70 9.95 -2.24 4.19
C LEU A 70 9.00 -2.06 2.99
N LEU A 71 8.54 -3.14 2.37
CA LEU A 71 7.59 -3.08 1.24
C LEU A 71 6.28 -2.40 1.64
N VAL A 72 5.69 -2.79 2.77
CA VAL A 72 4.43 -2.21 3.27
C VAL A 72 4.62 -0.73 3.60
N THR A 73 5.71 -0.37 4.27
CA THR A 73 6.00 1.03 4.65
C THR A 73 6.21 1.89 3.40
N CYS A 74 6.96 1.41 2.41
CA CYS A 74 7.11 2.08 1.12
C CYS A 74 5.77 2.23 0.40
N GLY A 75 4.93 1.21 0.43
CA GLY A 75 3.58 1.26 -0.13
C GLY A 75 2.70 2.32 0.54
N ILE A 76 2.70 2.41 1.86
CA ILE A 76 1.96 3.45 2.62
C ILE A 76 2.47 4.84 2.26
N VAL A 77 3.79 5.05 2.20
CA VAL A 77 4.38 6.34 1.82
C VAL A 77 3.98 6.73 0.39
N ALA A 78 4.00 5.78 -0.54
CA ALA A 78 3.53 5.99 -1.91
C ALA A 78 2.05 6.36 -1.97
N MET A 79 1.20 5.71 -1.17
CA MET A 79 -0.23 6.05 -1.05
C MET A 79 -0.45 7.47 -0.53
N ILE A 80 0.26 7.88 0.54
CA ILE A 80 0.19 9.23 1.09
C ILE A 80 0.59 10.27 0.04
N LYS A 81 1.66 9.98 -0.73
CA LYS A 81 2.14 10.86 -1.78
C LYS A 81 1.20 10.92 -2.98
N GLY A 82 0.55 9.80 -3.32
CA GLY A 82 -0.50 9.72 -4.33
C GLY A 82 -1.71 10.56 -3.97
N ILE A 83 -2.27 10.41 -2.76
CA ILE A 83 -3.45 11.17 -2.30
C ILE A 83 -3.18 12.69 -2.19
N ARG A 84 -1.92 13.09 -2.02
CA ARG A 84 -1.50 14.50 -1.97
C ARG A 84 -1.03 15.06 -3.31
N GLY A 85 -0.86 14.23 -4.33
CA GLY A 85 -0.31 14.63 -5.63
C GLY A 85 -1.31 15.45 -6.44
N THR A 86 -0.83 16.42 -7.21
CA THR A 86 -1.71 17.25 -8.06
C THR A 86 -1.69 16.87 -9.53
N TRP A 87 -0.92 15.83 -9.89
CA TRP A 87 -0.60 15.49 -11.29
C TRP A 87 -1.83 15.11 -12.13
N ASP A 88 -2.84 14.44 -11.56
CA ASP A 88 -4.02 13.97 -12.32
C ASP A 88 -4.96 15.11 -12.76
N GLN A 89 -4.81 16.30 -12.18
CA GLN A 89 -5.58 17.51 -12.55
C GLN A 89 -4.75 18.56 -13.29
N ASP A 90 -3.45 18.32 -13.51
CA ASP A 90 -2.60 19.21 -14.32
C ASP A 90 -2.80 18.87 -15.81
N VAL A 91 -4.04 19.05 -16.25
CA VAL A 91 -4.42 18.88 -17.65
C VAL A 91 -4.07 20.17 -18.38
N LYS A 92 -3.38 20.02 -19.50
CA LYS A 92 -3.14 21.13 -20.40
C LYS A 92 -4.47 21.74 -20.84
N PRO A 93 -4.56 23.07 -20.96
CA PRO A 93 -5.82 23.74 -21.30
C PRO A 93 -6.38 23.29 -22.65
N GLU A 94 -5.54 22.82 -23.57
CA GLU A 94 -5.96 22.22 -24.85
C GLU A 94 -6.66 20.86 -24.72
N ASP A 95 -6.43 20.13 -23.63
CA ASP A 95 -6.97 18.78 -23.38
C ASP A 95 -8.07 18.77 -22.31
N ALA A 96 -8.44 19.94 -21.79
CA ALA A 96 -9.49 20.09 -20.79
C ALA A 96 -10.87 19.95 -21.44
N VAL A 97 -11.48 18.77 -21.27
CA VAL A 97 -12.84 18.48 -21.76
C VAL A 97 -13.86 18.57 -20.61
N GLY A 98 -14.66 19.63 -20.64
CA GLY A 98 -15.70 19.89 -19.65
C GLY A 98 -15.95 21.39 -19.55
N PRO A 99 -17.18 21.84 -19.23
CA PRO A 99 -17.45 23.26 -19.06
C PRO A 99 -16.58 23.81 -17.93
N GLY A 100 -15.59 24.62 -18.30
CA GLY A 100 -14.72 25.32 -17.36
C GLY A 100 -15.56 26.32 -16.56
N SER A 101 -15.82 25.99 -15.30
CA SER A 101 -16.30 26.88 -14.24
C SER A 101 -17.18 28.05 -14.71
N SER A 102 -18.47 27.78 -14.88
CA SER A 102 -19.59 28.52 -14.27
C SER A 102 -20.83 28.25 -15.12
N PHE A 103 -21.74 27.43 -14.59
CA PHE A 103 -23.15 27.75 -14.82
C PHE A 103 -23.38 29.07 -14.09
N ASP A 104 -23.07 30.18 -14.76
CA ASP A 104 -23.55 31.50 -14.38
C ASP A 104 -25.04 31.46 -14.74
N ALA A 105 -25.86 30.91 -13.84
CA ALA A 105 -27.29 31.16 -13.83
C ALA A 105 -27.49 32.64 -13.46
N ARG A 106 -27.00 33.54 -14.32
CA ARG A 106 -27.52 34.88 -14.41
C ARG A 106 -28.89 34.72 -15.03
N ASP A 107 -29.90 34.60 -14.18
CA ASP A 107 -31.23 35.07 -14.51
C ASP A 107 -31.05 36.44 -15.20
N GLY A 108 -31.43 36.47 -16.49
CA GLY A 108 -31.33 37.68 -17.29
C GLY A 108 -32.13 38.82 -16.64
N PRO A 109 -31.80 40.08 -16.94
CA PRO A 109 -32.53 41.19 -16.36
C PRO A 109 -33.95 41.19 -16.95
N GLU A 110 -34.95 40.77 -16.18
CA GLU A 110 -36.33 41.17 -16.41
C GLU A 110 -36.50 42.60 -15.91
N ASP A 111 -35.97 43.55 -16.68
CA ASP A 111 -36.40 44.94 -16.64
C ASP A 111 -37.23 45.20 -17.89
N SER A 112 -38.55 45.21 -17.72
CA SER A 112 -39.47 46.05 -18.50
C SER A 112 -40.82 46.13 -17.78
N ASP A 113 -40.89 47.00 -16.77
CA ASP A 113 -42.13 47.73 -16.50
C ASP A 113 -42.61 48.41 -17.80
N LYS A 114 -43.83 48.11 -18.23
CA LYS A 114 -44.67 49.04 -18.97
C LYS A 114 -46.11 48.92 -18.48
N ASN A 115 -46.51 49.98 -17.79
CA ASN A 115 -47.84 50.29 -17.30
C ASN A 115 -48.84 50.55 -18.44
N ASP A 116 -50.12 50.48 -18.03
CA ASP A 116 -51.38 50.93 -18.64
C ASP A 116 -52.09 50.01 -19.65
#